data_AF-A0A970ZTF4-F1
#
_entry.id   AF-A0A970ZTF4-F1
#
_cell.length_a   1.000
_cell.length_b   1.000
_cell.length_c   1.000
_cell.angle_alpha   90.00
_cell.angle_beta   90.00
_cell.angle_gamma   90.00
#
_symmetry.space_group_name_H-M   'P 1'
#
loop_
_entity.id
_entity.type
_entity.pdbx_description
1 polymer ?
#
loop_
_entity_poly.entity_id
_entity_poly.type
_entity_poly.pdbx_seq_one_letter_code
_entity_poly.pdbx_strand_id
1 'polypeptide(L)'
;MRTFLPLFVIASLMCPMLLRAETIERVMAVTAATNSNTLNDLIRRVPLLSFSRERELRKLSAIQEKLYLHELRMRGEGLEPQVAAVFSVNYSEILSALVEDRITENYGRELLYIHRQLIDRMHLWTGKKVRDERFPIEVIANLEHFRAELRENALLLSEVSPGLRTPVVNGYQAWVDELLAWGCECGFLTPGAIARIQVKADELERFEGYYKADGVLQEFEREQLHGRFLHLTRETIEVLAR
;
A
#
# COMPACT_ATOMS: atom_id res chain seq x y z
N MET A 1 4.74 -17.40 12.38
CA MET A 1 3.29 -17.22 12.16
C MET A 1 2.77 -16.15 13.09
N ARG A 2 2.53 -14.93 12.60
CA ARG A 2 1.62 -13.99 13.28
C ARG A 2 0.76 -13.31 12.22
N THR A 3 -0.46 -13.80 12.20
CA THR A 3 -1.65 -13.33 11.50
C THR A 3 -2.12 -11.98 12.07
N PHE A 4 -2.86 -11.28 11.22
CA PHE A 4 -3.55 -9.98 11.33
C PHE A 4 -4.31 -9.66 12.64
N LEU A 5 -4.76 -8.39 12.69
CA LEU A 5 -6.01 -7.82 13.29
C LEU A 5 -5.89 -6.93 14.56
N PRO A 6 -6.85 -5.99 14.79
CA PRO A 6 -6.82 -4.54 14.49
C PRO A 6 -6.80 -3.69 15.79
N LEU A 7 -6.74 -2.34 15.74
CA LEU A 7 -7.08 -1.54 16.94
C LEU A 7 -7.52 -0.08 16.72
N PHE A 8 -8.50 0.28 17.54
CA PHE A 8 -9.25 1.52 17.72
C PHE A 8 -8.65 2.37 18.88
N VAL A 9 -8.67 3.72 18.75
CA VAL A 9 -9.16 4.75 19.73
C VAL A 9 -8.27 5.41 20.85
N ILE A 10 -8.31 6.78 20.87
CA ILE A 10 -8.03 7.87 21.91
C ILE A 10 -6.58 8.36 22.14
N ALA A 11 -6.22 9.64 22.42
CA ALA A 11 -6.61 11.04 22.10
C ALA A 11 -5.58 12.00 22.80
N SER A 12 -5.33 13.20 22.21
CA SER A 12 -5.04 14.55 22.79
C SER A 12 -4.07 14.76 24.00
N LEU A 13 -3.16 15.77 24.11
CA LEU A 13 -3.22 17.23 23.85
C LEU A 13 -1.89 17.95 24.32
N MET A 14 -1.62 19.19 23.83
CA MET A 14 -0.72 20.29 24.33
C MET A 14 0.73 20.41 23.75
N CYS A 15 1.12 21.36 22.88
CA CYS A 15 1.29 22.86 22.90
C CYS A 15 2.69 23.37 23.38
N PRO A 16 3.23 24.49 22.84
CA PRO A 16 4.39 24.45 21.95
C PRO A 16 5.40 25.61 22.20
N MET A 17 6.22 25.54 23.25
CA MET A 17 7.28 26.55 23.49
C MET A 17 8.67 25.99 23.83
N LEU A 18 8.83 24.68 23.98
CA LEU A 18 10.14 23.99 24.05
C LEU A 18 10.76 23.72 22.65
N LEU A 19 10.14 24.29 21.61
CA LEU A 19 10.10 23.78 20.22
C LEU A 19 11.39 23.81 19.40
N ARG A 20 12.49 24.42 19.85
CA ARG A 20 13.66 24.71 18.99
C ARG A 20 14.96 23.99 19.34
N ALA A 21 15.17 23.64 20.60
CA ALA A 21 16.31 22.80 21.03
C ALA A 21 15.88 21.33 21.16
N GLU A 22 14.63 21.08 21.58
CA GLU A 22 13.98 19.78 21.46
C GLU A 22 13.89 19.30 20.00
N THR A 23 13.97 20.16 18.98
CA THR A 23 13.78 19.75 17.58
C THR A 23 14.91 18.87 17.07
N ILE A 24 16.16 19.13 17.46
CA ILE A 24 17.31 18.36 16.98
C ILE A 24 17.41 17.03 17.76
N GLU A 25 17.23 17.07 19.09
CA GLU A 25 17.15 15.85 19.91
C GLU A 25 15.88 15.02 19.62
N ARG A 26 14.73 15.64 19.33
CA ARG A 26 13.53 14.94 18.83
C ARG A 26 13.76 14.36 17.46
N VAL A 27 14.43 15.06 16.55
CA VAL A 27 14.70 14.52 15.21
C VAL A 27 15.51 13.24 15.36
N MET A 28 16.63 13.27 16.10
CA MET A 28 17.45 12.08 16.38
C MET A 28 16.72 10.97 17.17
N ALA A 29 15.89 11.32 18.15
CA ALA A 29 15.09 10.37 18.91
C ALA A 29 13.91 9.79 18.09
N VAL A 30 13.37 10.56 17.14
CA VAL A 30 12.41 10.10 16.14
C VAL A 30 13.11 9.14 15.19
N THR A 31 14.34 9.39 14.74
CA THR A 31 15.10 8.46 13.89
C THR A 31 15.35 7.12 14.57
N ALA A 32 15.84 7.15 15.81
CA ALA A 32 16.07 5.96 16.62
C ALA A 32 14.75 5.21 16.91
N ALA A 33 13.66 5.94 17.17
CA ALA A 33 12.34 5.36 17.29
C ALA A 33 11.86 4.77 15.95
N THR A 34 12.08 5.43 14.82
CA THR A 34 11.56 5.01 13.49
C THR A 34 12.25 3.74 13.00
N ASN A 35 13.54 3.57 13.28
CA ASN A 35 14.28 2.33 13.02
C ASN A 35 13.82 1.14 13.89
N SER A 36 13.14 1.42 15.00
CA SER A 36 12.64 0.40 15.95
C SER A 36 11.12 0.24 15.92
N ASN A 37 10.41 0.98 15.05
CA ASN A 37 8.96 1.08 15.02
C ASN A 37 8.40 0.67 13.67
N THR A 38 7.30 -0.08 13.71
CA THR A 38 6.58 -0.49 12.51
C THR A 38 5.78 0.68 11.92
N LEU A 39 5.33 0.59 10.67
CA LEU A 39 4.37 1.52 10.04
C LEU A 39 3.24 1.96 11.00
N ASN A 40 2.75 1.01 11.80
CA ASN A 40 1.70 1.21 12.79
C ASN A 40 2.10 2.14 13.94
N ASP A 41 3.35 2.08 14.40
CA ASP A 41 3.84 2.88 15.52
C ASP A 41 4.04 4.35 15.15
N LEU A 42 4.17 4.62 13.85
CA LEU A 42 4.42 5.93 13.27
C LEU A 42 3.10 6.62 12.88
N ILE A 43 2.14 5.88 12.32
CA ILE A 43 0.76 6.35 12.08
C ILE A 43 0.08 6.75 13.40
N ARG A 44 0.35 6.03 14.50
CA ARG A 44 -0.15 6.36 15.86
C ARG A 44 0.25 7.76 16.35
N ARG A 45 1.30 8.36 15.80
CA ARG A 45 1.85 9.65 16.25
C ARG A 45 1.29 10.84 15.46
N VAL A 46 0.49 10.61 14.42
CA VAL A 46 -0.12 11.68 13.62
C VAL A 46 -1.30 12.29 14.40
N PRO A 47 -1.30 13.60 14.72
CA PRO A 47 -2.40 14.22 15.46
C PRO A 47 -3.67 14.28 14.61
N LEU A 48 -4.75 13.67 15.09
CA LEU A 48 -6.07 13.67 14.45
C LEU A 48 -6.72 15.07 14.48
N LEU A 49 -7.27 15.51 13.34
CA LEU A 49 -8.07 16.74 13.23
C LEU A 49 -9.46 16.56 13.85
N SER A 50 -10.01 17.66 14.36
CA SER A 50 -11.32 17.78 14.99
C SER A 50 -12.46 18.03 13.98
N PHE A 51 -13.49 17.18 13.92
CA PHE A 51 -14.93 17.41 14.23
C PHE A 51 -15.85 16.34 13.58
N SER A 52 -16.99 16.03 14.24
CA SER A 52 -17.93 14.92 13.91
C SER A 52 -17.28 13.52 13.86
N ARG A 53 -16.51 13.22 14.91
CA ARG A 53 -15.77 11.96 15.14
C ARG A 53 -16.55 10.71 14.76
N GLU A 54 -17.83 10.60 15.09
CA GLU A 54 -18.57 9.36 14.87
C GLU A 54 -18.92 9.11 13.39
N ARG A 55 -19.35 10.13 12.65
CA ARG A 55 -19.66 9.99 11.22
C ARG A 55 -18.40 9.74 10.40
N GLU A 56 -17.33 10.45 10.70
CA GLU A 56 -16.04 10.29 10.01
C GLU A 56 -15.38 8.95 10.37
N LEU A 57 -15.40 8.52 11.64
CA LEU A 57 -14.93 7.19 12.02
C LEU A 57 -15.75 6.08 11.36
N ARG A 58 -17.07 6.22 11.25
CA ARG A 58 -17.91 5.25 10.53
C ARG A 58 -17.55 5.19 9.05
N LYS A 59 -17.30 6.33 8.41
CA LYS A 59 -16.83 6.39 7.01
C LYS A 59 -15.46 5.75 6.83
N LEU A 60 -14.49 6.10 7.68
CA LEU A 60 -13.14 5.52 7.64
C LEU A 60 -13.19 4.01 7.89
N SER A 61 -14.00 3.56 8.85
CA SER A 61 -14.22 2.13 9.10
C SER A 61 -14.82 1.44 7.89
N ALA A 62 -15.81 2.05 7.22
CA ALA A 62 -16.42 1.49 6.02
C ALA A 62 -15.44 1.43 4.84
N ILE A 63 -14.54 2.41 4.71
CA ILE A 63 -13.50 2.39 3.68
C ILE A 63 -12.44 1.34 3.99
N GLN A 64 -12.00 1.23 5.25
CA GLN A 64 -11.09 0.17 5.69
C GLN A 64 -11.68 -1.22 5.45
N GLU A 65 -12.96 -1.42 5.77
CA GLU A 65 -13.68 -2.64 5.48
C GLU A 65 -13.70 -2.93 3.97
N LYS A 66 -14.03 -1.93 3.14
CA LYS A 66 -14.05 -2.13 1.68
C LYS A 66 -12.66 -2.40 1.09
N LEU A 67 -11.61 -1.80 1.62
CA LEU A 67 -10.23 -2.09 1.23
C LEU A 67 -9.81 -3.50 1.64
N TYR A 68 -10.21 -3.94 2.83
CA TYR A 68 -10.00 -5.31 3.26
C TYR A 68 -10.74 -6.30 2.35
N LEU A 69 -11.99 -6.01 2.00
CA LEU A 69 -12.75 -6.82 1.05
C LEU A 69 -12.13 -6.79 -0.35
N HIS A 70 -11.59 -5.66 -0.79
CA HIS A 70 -10.82 -5.57 -2.04
C HIS A 70 -9.57 -6.44 -2.00
N GLU A 71 -8.81 -6.41 -0.91
CA GLU A 71 -7.64 -7.29 -0.72
C GLU A 71 -8.04 -8.77 -0.75
N LEU A 72 -9.10 -9.14 -0.01
CA LEU A 72 -9.62 -10.50 -0.02
C LEU A 72 -10.03 -10.92 -1.44
N ARG A 73 -10.72 -10.03 -2.17
CA ARG A 73 -11.04 -10.26 -3.57
C ARG A 73 -9.78 -10.50 -4.39
N MET A 74 -8.75 -9.65 -4.31
CA MET A 74 -7.46 -9.85 -5.00
C MET A 74 -6.80 -11.19 -4.66
N ARG A 75 -7.03 -11.71 -3.44
CA ARG A 75 -6.58 -13.03 -3.03
C ARG A 75 -7.46 -14.18 -3.52
N GLY A 76 -8.49 -13.90 -4.31
CA GLY A 76 -9.40 -14.89 -4.89
C GLY A 76 -10.60 -15.25 -4.02
N GLU A 77 -10.95 -14.44 -3.01
CA GLU A 77 -12.14 -14.66 -2.18
C GLU A 77 -13.40 -14.80 -3.06
N GLY A 78 -14.14 -15.90 -2.89
CA GLY A 78 -15.31 -16.21 -3.71
C GLY A 78 -15.02 -17.02 -4.99
N LEU A 79 -13.77 -17.43 -5.23
CA LEU A 79 -13.40 -18.39 -6.27
C LEU A 79 -13.23 -19.81 -5.68
N GLU A 80 -13.08 -20.81 -6.56
CA GLU A 80 -12.74 -22.18 -6.14
C GLU A 80 -11.38 -22.20 -5.40
N PRO A 81 -11.20 -22.99 -4.33
CA PRO A 81 -9.98 -22.98 -3.51
C PRO A 81 -8.66 -23.10 -4.28
N GLN A 82 -8.61 -23.93 -5.32
CA GLN A 82 -7.41 -24.11 -6.13
C GLN A 82 -7.07 -22.83 -6.91
N VAL A 83 -8.08 -22.21 -7.53
CA VAL A 83 -7.91 -20.96 -8.27
C VAL A 83 -7.56 -19.81 -7.31
N ALA A 84 -8.27 -19.70 -6.19
CA ALA A 84 -8.01 -18.68 -5.17
C ALA A 84 -6.57 -18.76 -4.63
N ALA A 85 -6.06 -19.97 -4.39
CA ALA A 85 -4.68 -20.15 -3.96
C ALA A 85 -3.66 -19.57 -4.96
N VAL A 86 -3.89 -19.74 -6.27
CA VAL A 86 -3.01 -19.19 -7.31
C VAL A 86 -3.04 -17.65 -7.31
N PHE A 87 -4.23 -17.05 -7.22
CA PHE A 87 -4.37 -15.59 -7.12
C PHE A 87 -3.70 -15.04 -5.85
N SER A 88 -3.95 -15.65 -4.69
CA SER A 88 -3.34 -15.23 -3.43
C SER A 88 -1.80 -15.30 -3.48
N VAL A 89 -1.23 -16.36 -4.06
CA VAL A 89 0.23 -16.49 -4.22
C VAL A 89 0.76 -15.41 -5.16
N ASN A 90 0.15 -15.26 -6.34
CA ASN A 90 0.58 -14.25 -7.32
C ASN A 90 0.55 -12.84 -6.73
N TYR A 91 -0.56 -12.45 -6.11
CA TYR A 91 -0.73 -11.15 -5.47
C TYR A 91 0.34 -10.91 -4.38
N SER A 92 0.58 -11.91 -3.53
CA SER A 92 1.56 -11.80 -2.46
C SER A 92 3.00 -11.70 -2.99
N GLU A 93 3.35 -12.43 -4.06
CA GLU A 93 4.68 -12.35 -4.67
C GLU A 93 4.94 -10.99 -5.31
N ILE A 94 3.96 -10.42 -6.02
CA ILE A 94 4.08 -9.07 -6.59
C ILE A 94 4.28 -8.02 -5.49
N LEU A 95 3.42 -8.03 -4.45
CA LEU A 95 3.52 -7.08 -3.35
C LEU A 95 4.83 -7.24 -2.58
N SER A 96 5.28 -8.46 -2.32
CA SER A 96 6.56 -8.71 -1.67
C SER A 96 7.72 -8.14 -2.48
N ALA A 97 7.73 -8.36 -3.80
CA ALA A 97 8.78 -7.86 -4.67
C ALA A 97 8.80 -6.32 -4.73
N LEU A 98 7.63 -5.67 -4.80
CA LEU A 98 7.49 -4.20 -4.73
C LEU A 98 8.00 -3.64 -3.40
N VAL A 99 7.51 -4.20 -2.29
CA VAL A 99 7.86 -3.76 -0.93
C VAL A 99 9.35 -3.91 -0.66
N GLU A 100 9.98 -4.94 -1.23
CA GLU A 100 11.39 -5.25 -1.00
C GLU A 100 12.34 -4.55 -1.97
N ASP A 101 11.87 -3.61 -2.81
CA ASP A 101 12.67 -2.94 -3.86
C ASP A 101 13.32 -3.94 -4.85
N ARG A 102 12.70 -5.12 -5.03
CA ARG A 102 13.21 -6.17 -5.92
C ARG A 102 12.77 -5.99 -7.37
N ILE A 103 11.74 -5.19 -7.58
CA ILE A 103 11.25 -4.74 -8.89
C ILE A 103 10.93 -3.25 -8.82
N THR A 104 10.92 -2.59 -9.98
CA THR A 104 10.51 -1.17 -10.09
C THR A 104 9.01 -1.01 -9.83
N GLU A 105 8.60 0.18 -9.38
CA GLU A 105 7.19 0.52 -9.12
C GLU A 105 6.33 0.37 -10.38
N ASN A 106 6.80 0.85 -11.54
CA ASN A 106 6.08 0.76 -12.80
C ASN A 106 5.79 -0.69 -13.21
N TYR A 107 6.78 -1.57 -13.11
CA TYR A 107 6.61 -2.99 -13.43
C TYR A 107 5.62 -3.66 -12.46
N GLY A 108 5.72 -3.38 -11.15
CA GLY A 108 4.75 -3.94 -10.20
C GLY A 108 3.33 -3.42 -10.40
N ARG A 109 3.14 -2.14 -10.77
CA ARG A 109 1.83 -1.56 -11.13
C ARG A 109 1.21 -2.28 -12.33
N GLU A 110 2.02 -2.60 -13.35
CA GLU A 110 1.58 -3.36 -14.51
C GLU A 110 1.13 -4.77 -14.13
N LEU A 111 1.92 -5.49 -13.33
CA LEU A 111 1.56 -6.83 -12.85
C LEU A 111 0.29 -6.83 -12.00
N LEU A 112 0.12 -5.84 -11.11
CA LEU A 112 -1.10 -5.67 -10.31
C LEU A 112 -2.31 -5.34 -11.19
N TYR A 113 -2.13 -4.52 -12.24
CA TYR A 113 -3.19 -4.24 -13.22
C TYR A 113 -3.63 -5.51 -13.96
N ILE A 114 -2.67 -6.29 -14.47
CA ILE A 114 -2.96 -7.57 -15.13
C ILE A 114 -3.67 -8.53 -14.18
N HIS A 115 -3.20 -8.61 -12.93
CA HIS A 115 -3.81 -9.42 -11.88
C HIS A 115 -5.28 -9.05 -11.65
N ARG A 116 -5.60 -7.75 -11.53
CA ARG A 116 -6.98 -7.24 -11.44
C ARG A 116 -7.83 -7.65 -12.64
N GLN A 117 -7.30 -7.51 -13.86
CA GLN A 117 -8.03 -7.90 -15.06
C GLN A 117 -8.36 -9.40 -15.08
N LEU A 118 -7.41 -10.25 -14.67
CA LEU A 118 -7.62 -11.70 -14.64
C LEU A 118 -8.65 -12.11 -13.58
N ILE A 119 -8.59 -11.53 -12.38
CA ILE A 119 -9.50 -11.89 -11.30
C ILE A 119 -10.93 -11.43 -11.57
N ASP A 120 -11.09 -10.27 -12.19
CA ASP A 120 -12.39 -9.76 -12.62
C ASP A 120 -13.04 -10.67 -13.64
N ARG A 121 -12.26 -11.11 -14.64
CA ARG A 121 -12.74 -12.08 -15.64
C ARG A 121 -13.11 -13.42 -15.00
N MET A 122 -12.37 -13.88 -13.99
CA MET A 122 -12.71 -15.11 -13.25
C MET A 122 -14.01 -14.98 -12.46
N HIS A 123 -14.21 -13.88 -11.74
CA HIS A 123 -15.47 -13.65 -11.03
C HIS A 123 -16.66 -13.57 -12.00
N LEU A 124 -16.50 -12.87 -13.13
CA LEU A 124 -17.52 -12.82 -14.18
C LEU A 124 -17.82 -14.21 -14.75
N TRP A 125 -16.81 -15.05 -14.96
CA TRP A 125 -16.99 -16.43 -15.43
C TRP A 125 -17.74 -17.30 -14.40
N THR A 126 -17.40 -17.20 -13.11
CA THR A 126 -18.05 -17.97 -12.03
C THR A 126 -19.56 -17.69 -11.96
N GLY A 127 -19.97 -16.46 -12.27
CA GLY A 127 -21.37 -16.04 -12.34
C GLY A 127 -22.15 -16.51 -13.58
N LYS A 128 -21.51 -17.11 -14.59
CA LYS A 128 -22.19 -17.55 -15.82
C LYS A 128 -23.00 -18.83 -15.62
N LYS A 129 -24.15 -18.90 -16.31
CA LYS A 129 -25.01 -20.09 -16.37
C LYS A 129 -24.43 -21.23 -17.21
N VAL A 130 -23.73 -20.89 -18.29
CA VAL A 130 -23.03 -21.84 -19.16
C VAL A 130 -21.54 -21.55 -19.05
N ARG A 131 -20.74 -22.57 -18.72
CA ARG A 131 -19.33 -22.43 -18.37
C ARG A 131 -18.45 -23.09 -19.41
N ASP A 132 -17.38 -22.41 -19.78
CA ASP A 132 -16.25 -22.99 -20.49
C ASP A 132 -15.25 -23.54 -19.47
N GLU A 133 -15.08 -24.86 -19.43
CA GLU A 133 -14.20 -25.55 -18.48
C GLU A 133 -12.71 -25.28 -18.70
N ARG A 134 -12.32 -24.80 -19.89
CA ARG A 134 -10.91 -24.47 -20.19
C ARG A 134 -10.50 -23.11 -19.64
N PHE A 135 -11.45 -22.22 -19.44
CA PHE A 135 -11.18 -20.83 -19.05
C PHE A 135 -10.38 -20.70 -17.74
N PRO A 136 -10.70 -21.43 -16.64
CA PRO A 136 -9.87 -21.38 -15.43
C PRO A 136 -8.43 -21.87 -15.66
N ILE A 137 -8.24 -22.87 -16.52
CA ILE A 137 -6.92 -23.42 -16.85
C ILE A 137 -6.07 -22.37 -17.57
N GLU A 138 -6.66 -21.65 -18.53
CA GLU A 138 -5.99 -20.55 -19.24
C GLU A 138 -5.61 -19.40 -18.30
N VAL A 139 -6.49 -19.04 -17.35
CA VAL A 139 -6.19 -18.00 -16.37
C VAL A 139 -5.07 -18.42 -15.42
N ILE A 140 -5.07 -19.67 -14.95
CA ILE A 140 -3.98 -20.20 -14.12
C ILE A 140 -2.67 -20.17 -14.91
N ALA A 141 -2.67 -20.63 -16.16
CA ALA A 141 -1.47 -20.61 -17.01
C ALA A 141 -0.92 -19.18 -17.20
N ASN A 142 -1.80 -18.18 -17.38
CA ASN A 142 -1.38 -16.78 -17.46
C ASN A 142 -0.76 -16.29 -16.14
N LEU A 143 -1.37 -16.59 -14.99
CA LEU A 143 -0.79 -16.23 -13.69
C LEU A 143 0.56 -16.89 -13.46
N GLU A 144 0.71 -18.16 -13.86
CA GLU A 144 1.99 -18.88 -13.77
C GLU A 144 3.07 -18.26 -14.67
N HIS A 145 2.69 -17.85 -15.89
CA HIS A 145 3.57 -17.14 -16.81
C HIS A 145 4.08 -15.83 -16.21
N PHE A 146 3.18 -14.93 -15.78
CA PHE A 146 3.58 -13.65 -15.19
C PHE A 146 4.38 -13.82 -13.89
N ARG A 147 4.10 -14.87 -13.12
CA ARG A 147 4.88 -15.19 -11.92
C ARG A 147 6.29 -15.68 -12.27
N ALA A 148 6.44 -16.46 -13.35
CA ALA A 148 7.76 -16.83 -13.85
C ALA A 148 8.53 -15.60 -14.32
N GLU A 149 7.90 -14.73 -15.12
CA GLU A 149 8.50 -13.46 -15.55
C GLU A 149 8.87 -12.57 -14.35
N LEU A 150 8.02 -12.47 -13.34
CA LEU A 150 8.34 -11.76 -12.10
C LEU A 150 9.61 -12.33 -11.46
N ARG A 151 9.74 -13.65 -11.34
CA ARG A 151 10.90 -14.28 -10.70
C ARG A 151 12.19 -14.12 -11.50
N GLU A 152 12.10 -14.06 -12.82
CA GLU A 152 13.25 -13.82 -13.71
C GLU A 152 13.72 -12.36 -13.65
N ASN A 153 12.78 -11.42 -13.51
CA ASN A 153 13.08 -9.98 -13.51
C ASN A 153 13.30 -9.40 -12.11
N ALA A 154 12.84 -10.07 -11.04
CA ALA A 154 13.03 -9.62 -9.68
C ALA A 154 14.45 -9.92 -9.19
N LEU A 155 15.10 -8.90 -8.64
CA LEU A 155 16.37 -9.06 -7.95
C LEU A 155 16.22 -10.03 -6.77
N LEU A 156 17.30 -10.72 -6.41
CA LEU A 156 17.35 -11.43 -5.14
C LEU A 156 17.39 -10.41 -4.00
N LEU A 157 16.77 -10.72 -2.86
CA LEU A 157 16.75 -9.80 -1.72
C LEU A 157 18.16 -9.42 -1.23
N SER A 158 19.13 -10.33 -1.39
CA SER A 158 20.55 -10.08 -1.06
C SER A 158 21.24 -9.09 -1.99
N GLU A 159 20.70 -8.88 -3.20
CA GLU A 159 21.22 -7.93 -4.19
C GLU A 159 20.64 -6.54 -3.99
N VAL A 160 19.55 -6.41 -3.23
CA VAL A 160 18.97 -5.13 -2.87
C VAL A 160 19.73 -4.53 -1.68
N SER A 161 20.40 -3.40 -1.90
CA SER A 161 21.17 -2.71 -0.86
C SER A 161 20.30 -2.38 0.36
N PRO A 162 20.60 -2.91 1.56
CA PRO A 162 19.78 -2.65 2.74
C PRO A 162 19.65 -1.17 3.09
N GLY A 163 20.69 -0.38 2.77
CA GLY A 163 20.72 1.07 2.97
C GLY A 163 19.75 1.82 2.08
N LEU A 164 19.44 1.29 0.89
CA LEU A 164 18.48 1.89 -0.06
C LEU A 164 17.03 1.48 0.20
N ARG A 165 16.80 0.33 0.85
CA ARG A 165 15.44 -0.22 1.02
C ARG A 165 14.55 0.65 1.89
N THR A 166 13.31 0.83 1.45
CA THR A 166 12.29 1.65 2.14
C THR A 166 10.93 0.90 2.19
N PRO A 167 10.88 -0.32 2.74
CA PRO A 167 9.72 -1.21 2.61
C PRO A 167 8.42 -0.62 3.18
N VAL A 168 8.52 0.24 4.18
CA VAL A 168 7.38 0.95 4.77
C VAL A 168 6.79 1.96 3.78
N VAL A 169 7.63 2.69 3.04
CA VAL A 169 7.23 3.67 2.04
C VAL A 169 6.66 2.96 0.81
N ASN A 170 7.38 1.95 0.31
CA ASN A 170 6.95 1.14 -0.84
C ASN A 170 5.62 0.43 -0.58
N GLY A 171 5.46 -0.17 0.60
CA GLY A 171 4.20 -0.83 0.98
C GLY A 171 3.03 0.14 1.06
N TYR A 172 3.29 1.38 1.48
CA TYR A 172 2.27 2.42 1.47
C TYR A 172 1.94 2.89 0.04
N GLN A 173 2.93 3.10 -0.83
CA GLN A 173 2.68 3.45 -2.23
C GLN A 173 1.87 2.36 -2.94
N ALA A 174 2.24 1.10 -2.77
CA ALA A 174 1.46 -0.03 -3.31
C ALA A 174 0.01 -0.04 -2.77
N TRP A 175 -0.16 0.25 -1.47
CA TRP A 175 -1.49 0.37 -0.87
C TRP A 175 -2.31 1.54 -1.44
N VAL A 176 -1.68 2.71 -1.64
CA VAL A 176 -2.34 3.88 -2.25
C VAL A 176 -2.73 3.59 -3.69
N ASP A 177 -1.89 2.91 -4.45
CA ASP A 177 -2.18 2.53 -5.83
C ASP A 177 -3.39 1.58 -5.90
N GLU A 178 -3.48 0.60 -5.00
CA GLU A 178 -4.66 -0.28 -4.88
C GLU A 178 -5.92 0.50 -4.45
N LEU A 179 -5.79 1.44 -3.51
CA LEU A 179 -6.88 2.33 -3.11
C LEU A 179 -7.39 3.16 -4.30
N LEU A 180 -6.48 3.70 -5.11
CA LEU A 180 -6.81 4.50 -6.28
C LEU A 180 -7.47 3.66 -7.37
N ALA A 181 -6.94 2.46 -7.63
CA ALA A 181 -7.54 1.49 -8.57
C ALA A 181 -8.97 1.13 -8.13
N TRP A 182 -9.14 0.70 -6.88
CA TRP A 182 -10.45 0.40 -6.29
C TRP A 182 -11.41 1.60 -6.34
N GLY A 183 -10.92 2.79 -5.98
CA GLY A 183 -11.70 4.02 -5.96
C GLY A 183 -12.21 4.42 -7.34
N CYS A 184 -11.39 4.24 -8.37
CA CYS A 184 -11.77 4.44 -9.76
C CYS A 184 -12.82 3.44 -10.23
N GLU A 185 -12.63 2.15 -9.93
CA GLU A 185 -13.53 1.07 -10.36
C GLU A 185 -14.92 1.17 -9.73
N CYS A 186 -14.96 1.47 -8.44
CA CYS A 186 -16.20 1.42 -7.66
C CYS A 186 -16.94 2.76 -7.57
N GLY A 187 -16.35 3.86 -8.05
CA GLY A 187 -16.92 5.21 -7.97
C GLY A 187 -17.10 5.73 -6.54
N PHE A 188 -16.49 5.10 -5.55
CA PHE A 188 -16.59 5.51 -4.14
C PHE A 188 -15.75 6.74 -3.82
N LEU A 189 -14.78 7.09 -4.67
CA LEU A 189 -14.01 8.31 -4.58
C LEU A 189 -14.41 9.28 -5.70
N THR A 190 -14.62 10.54 -5.34
CA THR A 190 -14.85 11.58 -6.36
C THR A 190 -13.59 11.76 -7.23
N PRO A 191 -13.73 12.15 -8.50
CA PRO A 191 -12.56 12.42 -9.36
C PRO A 191 -11.57 13.42 -8.75
N GLY A 192 -12.08 14.43 -8.03
CA GLY A 192 -11.24 15.39 -7.31
C GLY A 192 -10.53 14.81 -6.08
N ALA A 193 -11.07 13.78 -5.44
CA ALA A 193 -10.40 13.04 -4.36
C ALA A 193 -9.27 12.18 -4.91
N ILE A 194 -9.54 11.45 -6.00
CA ILE A 194 -8.57 10.61 -6.71
C ILE A 194 -7.38 11.47 -7.16
N ALA A 195 -7.64 12.58 -7.86
CA ALA A 195 -6.59 13.47 -8.35
C ALA A 195 -5.72 14.04 -7.21
N ARG A 196 -6.31 14.40 -6.06
CA ARG A 196 -5.54 14.90 -4.91
C ARG A 196 -4.62 13.83 -4.31
N ILE A 197 -5.12 12.61 -4.13
CA ILE A 197 -4.32 11.51 -3.59
C ILE A 197 -3.21 11.12 -4.59
N GLN A 198 -3.53 11.03 -5.88
CA GLN A 198 -2.58 10.69 -6.95
C GLN A 198 -1.40 11.68 -6.98
N VAL A 199 -1.67 12.98 -7.02
CA VAL A 199 -0.60 14.00 -7.04
C VAL A 199 0.39 13.82 -5.89
N LYS A 200 -0.11 13.46 -4.71
CA LYS A 200 0.72 13.29 -3.53
C LYS A 200 1.47 11.97 -3.52
N ALA A 201 0.85 10.90 -4.03
CA ALA A 201 1.53 9.63 -4.26
C ALA A 201 2.69 9.80 -5.26
N ASP A 202 2.44 10.47 -6.37
CA ASP A 202 3.45 10.80 -7.40
C ASP A 202 4.57 11.68 -6.82
N GLU A 203 4.23 12.64 -5.96
CA GLU A 203 5.23 13.43 -5.23
C GLU A 203 6.13 12.53 -4.37
N LEU A 204 5.55 11.62 -3.57
CA LEU A 204 6.30 10.72 -2.69
C LEU A 204 7.23 9.80 -3.49
N GLU A 205 6.72 9.18 -4.55
CA GLU A 205 7.49 8.35 -5.49
C GLU A 205 8.65 9.12 -6.10
N ARG A 206 8.40 10.34 -6.60
CA ARG A 206 9.46 11.19 -7.17
C ARG A 206 10.52 11.56 -6.13
N PHE A 207 10.13 11.88 -4.90
CA PHE A 207 11.07 12.20 -3.82
C PHE A 207 11.95 11.00 -3.47
N GLU A 208 11.34 9.82 -3.41
CA GLU A 208 12.06 8.58 -3.15
C GLU A 208 13.05 8.26 -4.26
N GLY A 209 12.62 8.33 -5.51
CA GLY A 209 13.52 8.18 -6.65
C GLY A 209 14.69 9.17 -6.62
N TYR A 210 14.44 10.42 -6.23
CA TYR A 210 15.50 11.43 -6.08
C TYR A 210 16.52 11.05 -4.99
N TYR A 211 16.08 10.61 -3.81
CA TYR A 211 17.00 10.24 -2.73
C TYR A 211 17.68 8.87 -2.94
N LYS A 212 17.11 8.00 -3.78
CA LYS A 212 17.74 6.72 -4.16
C LYS A 212 18.71 6.87 -5.35
N ALA A 213 18.71 8.02 -6.04
CA ALA A 213 19.39 8.19 -7.34
C ALA A 213 20.92 8.04 -7.29
N ASP A 214 21.56 8.42 -6.19
CA ASP A 214 23.02 8.31 -5.99
C ASP A 214 23.44 6.94 -5.43
N GLY A 215 22.48 6.02 -5.23
CA GLY A 215 22.70 4.69 -4.69
C GLY A 215 22.95 4.65 -3.18
N VAL A 216 22.77 5.77 -2.46
CA VAL A 216 22.95 5.84 -1.00
C VAL A 216 21.85 6.69 -0.36
N LEU A 217 20.92 6.05 0.34
CA LEU A 217 19.91 6.78 1.10
C LEU A 217 20.46 7.16 2.48
N GLN A 218 20.69 8.46 2.69
CA GLN A 218 21.20 8.97 3.95
C GLN A 218 20.12 8.98 5.03
N GLU A 219 20.55 9.00 6.29
CA GLU A 219 19.62 8.94 7.43
C GLU A 219 18.61 10.10 7.42
N PHE A 220 19.06 11.33 7.11
CA PHE A 220 18.18 12.49 7.01
C PHE A 220 17.21 12.41 5.81
N GLU A 221 17.59 11.74 4.72
CA GLU A 221 16.73 11.58 3.53
C GLU A 221 15.62 10.57 3.81
N ARG A 222 15.99 9.48 4.50
CA ARG A 222 15.06 8.49 5.02
C ARG A 222 14.04 9.12 5.99
N GLU A 223 14.49 10.01 6.87
CA GLU A 223 13.59 10.79 7.74
C GLU A 223 12.64 11.67 6.94
N GLN A 224 13.14 12.39 5.93
CA GLN A 224 12.30 13.26 5.09
C GLN A 224 11.27 12.46 4.31
N LEU A 225 11.66 11.31 3.74
CA LEU A 225 10.73 10.37 3.10
C LEU A 225 9.65 9.90 4.07
N HIS A 226 10.05 9.53 5.28
CA HIS A 226 9.11 9.08 6.29
C HIS A 226 8.13 10.20 6.72
N GLY A 227 8.62 11.42 6.90
CA GLY A 227 7.77 12.58 7.20
C GLY A 227 6.76 12.86 6.08
N ARG A 228 7.17 12.77 4.82
CA ARG A 228 6.29 12.92 3.65
C ARG A 228 5.26 11.79 3.57
N PHE A 229 5.68 10.56 3.79
CA PHE A 229 4.81 9.40 3.89
C PHE A 229 3.71 9.61 4.95
N LEU A 230 4.06 10.06 6.16
CA LEU A 230 3.08 10.32 7.23
C LEU A 230 2.11 11.45 6.86
N HIS A 231 2.61 12.50 6.20
CA HIS A 231 1.78 13.59 5.73
C HIS A 231 0.77 13.14 4.68
N LEU A 232 1.23 12.37 3.67
CA LEU A 232 0.36 11.80 2.65
C LEU A 232 -0.66 10.82 3.25
N THR A 233 -0.25 10.00 4.21
CA THR A 233 -1.17 9.09 4.93
C THR A 233 -2.31 9.88 5.57
N ARG A 234 -1.97 10.97 6.26
CA ARG A 234 -2.97 11.85 6.88
C ARG A 234 -3.89 12.48 5.85
N GLU A 235 -3.35 13.06 4.78
CA GLU A 235 -4.16 13.68 3.72
C GLU A 235 -5.08 12.67 3.04
N THR A 236 -4.59 11.46 2.79
CA THR A 236 -5.38 10.36 2.23
C THR A 236 -6.55 10.05 3.15
N ILE A 237 -6.31 9.85 4.45
CA ILE A 237 -7.37 9.64 5.45
C ILE A 237 -8.36 10.81 5.46
N GLU A 238 -7.89 12.06 5.42
CA GLU A 238 -8.75 13.25 5.40
C GLU A 238 -9.60 13.33 4.14
N VAL A 239 -9.07 12.94 2.98
CA VAL A 239 -9.82 12.87 1.73
C VAL A 239 -10.88 11.75 1.79
N LEU A 240 -10.52 10.59 2.34
CA LEU A 240 -11.41 9.44 2.52
C LEU A 240 -12.54 9.70 3.54
N ALA A 241 -12.31 10.56 4.54
CA ALA A 241 -13.31 10.90 5.56
C ALA A 241 -14.42 11.85 5.07
N ARG A 242 -14.19 12.61 3.98
CA ARG A 242 -15.12 13.63 3.46
C ARG A 242 -16.35 13.05 2.77
#